data_AF-A0AAD3DXR6-F1
#
_entry.id   AF-A0AAD3DXR6-F1
#
_cell.length_a   1.000
_cell.length_b   1.000
_cell.length_c   1.000
_cell.angle_alpha   90.00
_cell.angle_beta   90.00
_cell.angle_gamma   90.00
#
_symmetry.space_group_name_H-M   'P 1'
#
loop_
_entity.id
_entity.type
_entity.pdbx_description
1 polymer ?
#
loop_
_entity_poly.entity_id
_entity_poly.type
_entity_poly.pdbx_seq_one_letter_code
_entity_poly.pdbx_strand_id
1 'polypeptide(L)'
;MCVVWNRTNGVIDKSVCDNFAATILSYAKAQGYSSMSKAFACTAFDSSSATVCGAFKSEADARGFGTFMQNPAGFPVVAAVIGFGNIVAPVNGVMVCQKSILSFVITDMSGKICDSGVFTQDCAPPPQDGFPYCSCDTGATIKTPYAVSYSRKFTRSGNNFYCFKVAVNKAQCGSARCCNMELDKIEWMSDEDNCLSAVDGWTVSTQPNNYRAPVWTRATDTVMYKNATQLVGVLKTNNLNLDASNAGGVEICIALKGTSKCSTMESFCYGGICKYAVFDRTSGNGCCAKDYAPGNSFGSYNRR
;
A
#
# COMPACT_ATOMS: atom_id res chain seq x y z
N MET A 1 3.07 7.23 31.86
CA MET A 1 3.32 6.31 30.74
C MET A 1 2.70 6.87 29.48
N CYS A 2 3.43 6.86 28.38
CA CYS A 2 2.94 7.21 27.06
C CYS A 2 3.09 6.01 26.13
N VAL A 3 2.07 5.75 25.33
CA VAL A 3 2.08 4.74 24.27
C VAL A 3 2.02 5.47 22.94
N VAL A 4 2.91 5.13 22.03
CA VAL A 4 3.01 5.72 20.69
C VAL A 4 2.65 4.66 19.67
N TRP A 5 1.81 5.02 18.71
CA TRP A 5 1.50 4.23 17.53
C TRP A 5 1.96 4.99 16.29
N ASN A 6 3.06 4.52 15.70
CA ASN A 6 3.47 4.93 14.37
C ASN A 6 2.80 4.00 13.36
N ARG A 7 1.86 4.55 12.60
CA ARG A 7 1.00 3.83 11.68
C ARG A 7 1.51 4.00 10.25
N THR A 8 1.66 2.88 9.55
CA THR A 8 1.99 2.87 8.12
C THR A 8 0.78 2.55 7.23
N ASN A 9 -0.27 1.93 7.78
CA ASN A 9 -1.45 1.47 7.03
C ASN A 9 -2.66 2.44 7.03
N GLY A 10 -2.41 3.75 7.07
CA GLY A 10 -3.47 4.76 6.95
C GLY A 10 -3.19 6.04 7.70
N VAL A 11 -4.09 7.01 7.52
CA VAL A 11 -3.99 8.31 8.18
C VAL A 11 -4.48 8.19 9.63
N ILE A 12 -3.80 8.89 10.54
CA ILE A 12 -4.27 9.12 11.89
C ILE A 12 -4.95 10.48 11.96
N ASP A 13 -6.19 10.49 12.46
CA ASP A 13 -6.92 11.69 12.83
C ASP A 13 -7.25 11.68 14.33
N LYS A 14 -7.96 12.71 14.80
CA LYS A 14 -8.34 12.83 16.21
C LYS A 14 -9.18 11.64 16.69
N SER A 15 -10.10 11.16 15.87
CA SER A 15 -11.00 10.05 16.20
C SER A 15 -10.20 8.75 16.37
N VAL A 16 -9.26 8.48 15.46
CA VAL A 16 -8.34 7.35 15.56
C VAL A 16 -7.50 7.41 16.83
N CYS A 17 -6.94 8.58 17.15
CA CYS A 17 -6.14 8.77 18.37
C CYS A 17 -6.98 8.60 19.66
N ASP A 18 -8.22 9.08 19.67
CA ASP A 18 -9.12 8.93 20.81
C ASP A 18 -9.55 7.47 21.02
N ASN A 19 -9.86 6.76 19.93
CA ASN A 19 -10.16 5.33 19.99
C ASN A 19 -8.94 4.53 20.48
N PHE A 20 -7.74 4.93 20.06
CA PHE A 20 -6.51 4.32 20.57
C PHE A 20 -6.36 4.55 22.09
N ALA A 21 -6.58 5.78 22.56
CA ALA A 21 -6.52 6.09 23.99
C ALA A 21 -7.57 5.31 24.81
N ALA A 22 -8.81 5.23 24.32
CA ALA A 22 -9.89 4.47 24.94
C ALA A 22 -9.56 2.97 24.99
N THR A 23 -8.93 2.44 23.95
CA THR A 23 -8.47 1.05 23.91
C THR A 23 -7.43 0.80 24.99
N ILE A 24 -6.35 1.58 25.05
CA ILE A 24 -5.32 1.43 26.09
C ILE A 24 -5.92 1.52 27.49
N LEU A 25 -6.82 2.48 27.72
CA LEU A 25 -7.52 2.64 28.99
C LEU A 25 -8.34 1.40 29.37
N SER A 26 -9.07 0.82 28.41
CA SER A 26 -9.87 -0.38 28.60
C SER A 26 -9.00 -1.58 29.01
N TYR A 27 -7.88 -1.79 28.33
CA TYR A 27 -6.94 -2.87 28.66
C TYR A 27 -6.29 -2.67 30.02
N ALA A 28 -5.87 -1.45 30.36
CA ALA A 28 -5.32 -1.16 31.69
C ALA A 28 -6.33 -1.54 32.80
N LYS A 29 -7.60 -1.15 32.65
CA LYS A 29 -8.66 -1.51 33.59
C LYS A 29 -8.93 -3.01 33.65
N ALA A 30 -8.99 -3.69 32.50
CA ALA A 30 -9.26 -5.13 32.41
C ALA A 30 -8.18 -5.97 33.11
N GLN A 31 -6.94 -5.49 33.13
CA GLN A 31 -5.82 -6.16 33.81
C GLN A 31 -5.66 -5.74 35.29
N GLY A 32 -6.65 -5.04 35.85
CA GLY A 32 -6.63 -4.65 37.26
C GLY A 32 -5.89 -3.35 37.56
N TYR A 33 -5.25 -2.70 36.57
CA TYR A 33 -4.55 -1.42 36.73
C TYR A 33 -5.52 -0.22 36.70
N SER A 34 -6.56 -0.28 37.54
CA SER A 34 -7.60 0.75 37.65
C SER A 34 -7.18 1.96 38.51
N SER A 35 -6.10 1.84 39.26
CA SER A 35 -5.47 2.85 40.12
C SER A 35 -4.70 3.93 39.34
N MET A 36 -5.34 4.57 38.36
CA MET A 36 -4.74 5.68 37.61
C MET A 36 -4.95 7.03 38.31
N SER A 37 -3.92 7.87 38.31
CA SER A 37 -3.99 9.29 38.69
C SER A 37 -4.43 10.16 37.51
N LYS A 38 -4.19 9.69 36.27
CA LYS A 38 -4.70 10.28 35.03
C LYS A 38 -5.03 9.18 34.04
N ALA A 39 -6.27 9.15 33.56
CA ALA A 39 -6.68 8.21 32.52
C ALA A 39 -5.91 8.47 31.21
N PHE A 40 -5.73 7.41 30.40
CA PHE A 40 -5.15 7.56 29.07
C PHE A 40 -6.02 8.45 28.18
N ALA A 41 -5.39 9.44 27.56
CA ALA A 41 -6.02 10.35 26.60
C ALA A 41 -5.08 10.57 25.41
N CYS A 42 -5.64 10.91 24.25
CA CYS A 42 -4.87 11.37 23.11
C CYS A 42 -4.14 12.68 23.46
N THR A 43 -2.81 12.68 23.41
CA THR A 43 -1.99 13.86 23.76
C THR A 43 -1.36 14.53 22.55
N ALA A 44 -1.05 13.76 21.50
CA ALA A 44 -0.51 14.27 20.25
C ALA A 44 -0.85 13.31 19.11
N PHE A 45 -1.05 13.83 17.91
CA PHE A 45 -1.14 13.03 16.70
C PHE A 45 -0.78 13.86 15.46
N ASP A 46 -0.33 13.19 14.42
CA ASP A 46 -0.18 13.70 13.06
C ASP A 46 -0.74 12.67 12.06
N SER A 47 -0.49 12.83 10.77
CA SER A 47 -1.00 11.91 9.74
C SER A 47 -0.52 10.46 9.88
N SER A 48 0.51 10.19 10.67
CA SER A 48 1.23 8.91 10.76
C SER A 48 1.55 8.46 12.18
N SER A 49 1.41 9.32 13.18
CA SER A 49 1.69 8.98 14.58
C SER A 49 0.55 9.40 15.50
N ALA A 50 0.25 8.58 16.51
CA ALA A 50 -0.60 8.93 17.65
C ALA A 50 0.16 8.65 18.95
N THR A 51 0.11 9.59 19.88
CA THR A 51 0.62 9.43 21.24
C THR A 51 -0.52 9.54 22.23
N VAL A 52 -0.64 8.54 23.11
CA VAL A 52 -1.64 8.49 24.18
C VAL A 52 -0.92 8.35 25.52
N CYS A 53 -1.24 9.21 26.48
CA CYS A 53 -0.55 9.20 27.78
C CYS A 53 -1.54 9.11 28.94
N GLY A 54 -1.15 8.36 29.96
CA GLY A 54 -1.83 8.22 31.24
C GLY A 54 -0.82 8.19 32.38
N ALA A 55 -1.31 8.31 33.62
CA ALA A 55 -0.48 8.26 34.81
C ALA A 55 -1.08 7.27 35.83
N PHE A 56 -0.21 6.42 36.37
CA PHE A 56 -0.55 5.48 37.43
C PHE A 56 -0.29 6.13 38.79
N LYS A 57 -0.97 5.64 39.84
CA LYS A 57 -0.73 6.10 41.21
C LYS A 57 0.57 5.53 41.80
N SER A 58 1.06 4.40 41.28
CA SER A 58 2.28 3.76 41.74
C SER A 58 3.21 3.39 40.58
N GLU A 59 4.52 3.35 40.85
CA GLU A 59 5.52 2.86 39.90
C GLU A 59 5.33 1.37 39.60
N ALA A 60 4.95 0.59 40.61
CA ALA A 60 4.68 -0.84 40.48
C ALA A 60 3.56 -1.11 39.46
N ASP A 61 2.46 -0.35 39.51
CA ASP A 61 1.36 -0.47 38.53
C ASP A 61 1.82 -0.06 37.12
N ALA A 62 2.59 1.03 37.02
CA ALA A 62 3.11 1.48 35.73
C ALA A 62 4.00 0.42 35.07
N ARG A 63 4.95 -0.14 35.81
CA ARG A 63 5.86 -1.20 35.32
C ARG A 63 5.14 -2.52 35.09
N GLY A 64 4.17 -2.87 35.94
CA GLY A 64 3.32 -4.04 35.76
C GLY A 64 2.54 -3.95 34.45
N PHE A 65 1.94 -2.79 34.16
CA PHE A 65 1.26 -2.56 32.90
C PHE A 65 2.23 -2.52 31.72
N GLY A 66 3.42 -1.92 31.87
CA GLY A 66 4.49 -1.96 30.85
C GLY A 66 4.88 -3.41 30.49
N THR A 67 5.11 -4.25 31.49
CA THR A 67 5.39 -5.69 31.31
C THR A 67 4.24 -6.41 30.62
N PHE A 68 2.99 -6.11 31.03
CA PHE A 68 1.80 -6.64 30.35
C PHE A 68 1.77 -6.25 28.87
N MET A 69 2.04 -4.99 28.53
CA MET A 69 2.03 -4.53 27.13
C MET A 69 3.04 -5.28 26.25
N GLN A 70 4.16 -5.77 26.81
CA GLN A 70 5.15 -6.54 26.04
C GLN A 70 4.80 -8.03 25.87
N ASN A 71 3.82 -8.55 26.62
CA ASN A 71 3.47 -9.96 26.56
C ASN A 71 2.46 -10.25 25.42
N PRO A 72 2.20 -11.54 25.09
CA PRO A 72 1.26 -11.90 24.03
C PRO A 72 -0.19 -11.42 24.22
N ALA A 73 -0.59 -11.08 25.45
CA ALA A 73 -1.91 -10.55 25.79
C ALA A 73 -1.97 -9.00 25.76
N GLY A 74 -0.83 -8.33 25.63
CA GLY A 74 -0.69 -6.87 25.59
C GLY A 74 -0.77 -6.30 24.18
N PHE A 75 0.36 -5.82 23.66
CA PHE A 75 0.44 -5.17 22.36
C PHE A 75 -0.16 -5.98 21.20
N PRO A 76 0.02 -7.30 21.08
CA PRO A 76 -0.61 -8.07 19.99
C PRO A 76 -2.14 -7.97 20.00
N VAL A 77 -2.77 -7.95 21.17
CA VAL A 77 -4.24 -7.87 21.28
C VAL A 77 -4.70 -6.44 21.04
N VAL A 78 -3.99 -5.44 21.59
CA VAL A 78 -4.25 -4.02 21.30
C VAL A 78 -4.13 -3.75 19.79
N ALA A 79 -3.08 -4.28 19.16
CA ALA A 79 -2.82 -4.17 17.73
C ALA A 79 -4.02 -4.68 16.91
N ALA A 80 -4.57 -5.85 17.26
CA ALA A 80 -5.74 -6.41 16.59
C ALA A 80 -6.98 -5.52 16.67
N VAL A 81 -7.21 -4.85 17.81
CA VAL A 81 -8.39 -3.99 18.03
C VAL A 81 -8.27 -2.65 17.31
N ILE A 82 -7.09 -2.02 17.32
CA ILE A 82 -6.90 -0.68 16.74
C ILE A 82 -6.68 -0.69 15.22
N GLY A 83 -6.70 -1.87 14.59
CA GLY A 83 -6.39 -2.01 13.17
C GLY A 83 -4.91 -1.76 12.87
N PHE A 84 -4.04 -2.12 13.80
CA PHE A 84 -2.59 -2.13 13.57
C PHE A 84 -2.29 -3.04 12.38
N GLY A 85 -1.53 -2.52 11.43
CA GLY A 85 -1.16 -3.28 10.26
C GLY A 85 0.06 -2.69 9.61
N ASN A 86 0.77 -3.54 8.89
CA ASN A 86 1.90 -3.13 8.08
C ASN A 86 1.44 -2.98 6.64
N ILE A 87 2.16 -2.19 5.85
CA ILE A 87 1.97 -2.16 4.41
C ILE A 87 3.21 -2.71 3.73
N VAL A 88 3.02 -3.43 2.63
CA VAL A 88 4.10 -3.73 1.70
C VAL A 88 3.98 -2.70 0.59
N ALA A 89 4.96 -1.80 0.49
CA ALA A 89 4.97 -0.73 -0.48
C ALA A 89 6.23 -0.84 -1.36
N PRO A 90 6.13 -0.55 -2.66
CA PRO A 90 7.31 -0.46 -3.51
C PRO A 90 8.15 0.77 -3.10
N VAL A 91 9.42 0.52 -2.78
CA VAL A 91 10.43 1.54 -2.55
C VAL A 91 11.58 1.25 -3.51
N ASN A 92 11.77 2.12 -4.51
CA ASN A 92 12.77 1.96 -5.55
C ASN A 92 12.69 0.62 -6.31
N GLY A 93 11.48 0.19 -6.69
CA GLY A 93 11.24 -1.05 -7.44
C GLY A 93 11.39 -2.34 -6.61
N VAL A 94 11.57 -2.24 -5.29
CA VAL A 94 11.59 -3.37 -4.36
C VAL A 94 10.42 -3.26 -3.41
N MET A 95 9.69 -4.37 -3.21
CA MET A 95 8.62 -4.42 -2.21
C MET A 95 9.24 -4.42 -0.82
N VAL A 96 9.10 -3.30 -0.11
CA VAL A 96 9.61 -3.13 1.26
C VAL A 96 8.45 -3.20 2.23
N CYS A 97 8.64 -3.97 3.29
CA CYS A 97 7.74 -3.99 4.42
C CYS A 97 7.88 -2.69 5.23
N GLN A 98 6.88 -1.82 5.17
CA GLN A 98 6.79 -0.66 6.05
C GLN A 98 5.97 -1.05 7.29
N LYS A 99 6.69 -1.28 8.39
CA LYS A 99 6.11 -1.76 9.65
C LYS A 99 5.46 -0.62 10.41
N SER A 100 4.23 -0.84 10.88
CA SER A 100 3.71 -0.05 11.98
C SER A 100 4.50 -0.40 13.25
N ILE A 101 4.58 0.54 14.18
CA ILE A 101 5.30 0.38 15.44
C ILE A 101 4.39 0.83 16.56
N LEU A 102 4.20 -0.04 17.55
CA LEU A 102 3.67 0.34 18.85
C LEU A 102 4.84 0.40 19.82
N SER A 103 4.91 1.46 20.62
CA SER A 103 5.92 1.56 21.66
C SER A 103 5.32 2.19 22.90
N PHE A 104 5.97 2.00 24.04
CA PHE A 104 5.67 2.77 25.23
C PHE A 104 6.93 3.28 25.88
N VAL A 105 6.76 4.36 26.63
CA VAL A 105 7.75 4.88 27.57
C VAL A 105 7.08 5.13 28.91
N ILE A 106 7.75 4.71 29.98
CA ILE A 106 7.40 5.03 31.36
C ILE A 106 8.44 6.02 31.85
N THR A 107 7.98 7.13 32.40
CA THR A 107 8.83 8.14 33.01
C THR A 107 8.50 8.26 34.49
N ASP A 108 9.50 8.62 35.29
CA ASP A 108 9.26 9.09 36.66
C ASP A 108 8.68 10.51 36.67
N MET A 109 8.48 11.07 37.87
CA MET A 109 7.97 12.43 38.05
C MET A 109 8.93 13.53 37.57
N SER A 110 10.22 13.22 37.41
CA SER A 110 11.21 14.13 36.83
C SER A 110 11.21 14.10 35.30
N GLY A 111 10.47 13.17 34.68
CA GLY A 111 10.43 12.96 33.23
C GLY A 111 11.53 12.03 32.71
N LYS A 112 12.37 11.46 33.59
CA LYS A 112 13.40 10.50 33.20
C LYS A 112 12.74 9.19 32.79
N ILE A 113 13.18 8.61 31.66
CA ILE A 113 12.70 7.30 31.19
C ILE A 113 13.19 6.21 32.14
N CYS A 114 12.24 5.45 32.67
CA CYS A 114 12.46 4.36 33.63
C CYS A 114 12.22 2.97 33.00
N ASP A 115 11.47 2.93 31.91
CA ASP A 115 11.16 1.72 31.16
C ASP A 115 10.65 2.06 29.75
N SER A 116 10.80 1.13 28.81
CA SER A 116 10.28 1.26 27.47
C SER A 116 10.08 -0.10 26.81
N GLY A 117 9.12 -0.18 25.91
CA GLY A 117 8.89 -1.36 25.09
C GLY A 117 8.56 -1.00 23.66
N VAL A 118 8.84 -1.93 22.74
CA VAL A 118 8.51 -1.80 21.33
C VAL A 118 7.88 -3.09 20.86
N PHE A 119 6.81 -2.97 20.09
CA PHE A 119 6.16 -4.04 19.38
C PHE A 119 6.09 -3.70 17.90
N THR A 120 6.54 -4.65 17.09
CA THR A 120 6.43 -4.62 15.64
C THR A 120 5.96 -5.99 15.18
N GLN A 121 5.22 -6.03 14.09
CA GLN A 121 4.92 -7.27 13.38
C GLN A 121 5.66 -7.26 12.04
N ASP A 122 6.07 -8.42 11.54
CA ASP A 122 6.55 -8.54 10.17
C ASP A 122 5.38 -8.45 9.18
N CYS A 123 5.63 -7.94 7.98
CA CYS A 123 4.65 -8.05 6.91
C CYS A 123 4.51 -9.52 6.52
N ALA A 124 3.29 -9.94 6.21
CA ALA A 124 3.12 -11.12 5.39
C ALA A 124 3.92 -10.90 4.08
N PRO A 125 4.65 -11.92 3.58
CA PRO A 125 5.35 -11.79 2.32
C PRO A 125 4.35 -11.37 1.23
N PRO A 126 4.77 -10.50 0.29
CA PRO A 126 3.93 -10.17 -0.84
C PRO A 126 3.51 -11.49 -1.52
N PRO A 127 2.21 -11.65 -1.86
CA PRO A 127 1.76 -12.83 -2.58
C PRO A 127 2.63 -13.00 -3.82
N GLN A 128 3.28 -14.17 -3.94
CA GLN A 128 3.96 -14.52 -5.19
C GLN A 128 2.89 -14.64 -6.28
N ASP A 129 3.20 -14.26 -7.50
CA ASP A 129 2.29 -14.34 -8.62
C ASP A 129 3.04 -14.71 -9.90
N GLY A 130 2.30 -15.29 -10.84
CA GLY A 130 2.75 -15.54 -12.21
C GLY A 130 2.66 -14.31 -13.10
N PHE A 131 2.22 -13.16 -12.60
CA PHE A 131 2.10 -11.93 -13.39
C PHE A 131 3.50 -11.36 -13.74
N PRO A 132 3.72 -10.86 -14.97
CA PRO A 132 2.84 -10.88 -16.13
C PRO A 132 2.68 -12.29 -16.74
N TYR A 133 1.48 -12.59 -17.23
CA TYR A 133 1.12 -13.94 -17.71
C TYR A 133 1.56 -14.25 -19.15
N CYS A 134 2.11 -13.27 -19.85
CA CYS A 134 2.82 -13.49 -21.10
C CYS A 134 4.32 -13.68 -20.83
N SER A 135 5.02 -14.36 -21.75
CA SER A 135 6.46 -14.61 -21.64
C SER A 135 7.25 -13.30 -21.51
N CYS A 136 7.74 -13.05 -20.30
CA CYS A 136 8.56 -11.91 -19.92
C CYS A 136 9.76 -12.37 -19.10
N ASP A 137 10.88 -11.68 -19.23
CA ASP A 137 11.99 -11.84 -18.31
C ASP A 137 11.55 -11.35 -16.92
N THR A 138 11.30 -12.27 -16.00
CA THR A 138 10.96 -11.94 -14.62
C THR A 138 12.17 -11.24 -13.95
N GLY A 139 11.92 -10.16 -13.19
CA GLY A 139 12.99 -9.36 -12.54
C GLY A 139 13.61 -8.25 -13.42
N ALA A 140 12.92 -7.82 -14.47
CA ALA A 140 13.44 -6.90 -15.48
C ALA A 140 13.15 -5.39 -15.27
N THR A 141 12.65 -4.92 -14.13
CA THR A 141 12.44 -3.46 -13.92
C THR A 141 13.73 -2.65 -14.04
N ILE A 142 14.82 -3.17 -13.48
CA ILE A 142 16.16 -2.61 -13.68
C ILE A 142 16.70 -2.83 -15.10
N LYS A 143 15.96 -3.48 -16.00
CA LYS A 143 16.37 -3.74 -17.39
C LYS A 143 15.64 -2.84 -18.40
N THR A 144 14.65 -2.05 -17.97
CA THR A 144 13.91 -1.10 -18.81
C THR A 144 14.09 0.32 -18.28
N PRO A 145 13.91 1.37 -19.11
CA PRO A 145 14.06 2.74 -18.67
C PRO A 145 12.78 3.31 -18.01
N TYR A 146 11.69 2.54 -17.92
CA TYR A 146 10.37 3.08 -17.54
C TYR A 146 9.95 2.62 -16.15
N ALA A 147 9.50 3.57 -15.34
CA ALA A 147 8.75 3.31 -14.12
C ALA A 147 7.41 4.05 -14.18
N VAL A 148 6.39 3.50 -13.54
CA VAL A 148 5.04 4.04 -13.52
C VAL A 148 4.63 4.25 -12.08
N SER A 149 4.17 5.45 -11.75
CA SER A 149 3.81 5.84 -10.38
C SER A 149 2.46 6.53 -10.38
N TYR A 150 1.66 6.32 -9.34
CA TYR A 150 0.41 7.05 -9.20
C TYR A 150 0.69 8.55 -9.02
N SER A 151 -0.01 9.38 -9.78
CA SER A 151 0.16 10.83 -9.73
C SER A 151 -1.00 11.54 -9.07
N ARG A 152 -2.24 11.26 -9.51
CA ARG A 152 -3.43 11.98 -9.05
C ARG A 152 -4.72 11.24 -9.35
N LYS A 153 -5.79 11.70 -8.71
CA LYS A 153 -7.18 11.30 -8.98
C LYS A 153 -8.08 12.51 -9.24
N PHE A 154 -9.10 12.32 -10.05
CA PHE A 154 -10.18 13.30 -10.25
C PHE A 154 -11.46 12.60 -10.72
N THR A 155 -12.59 13.29 -10.68
CA THR A 155 -13.87 12.76 -11.16
C THR A 155 -14.31 13.52 -12.41
N ARG A 156 -14.82 12.80 -13.41
CA ARG A 156 -15.39 13.38 -14.63
C ARG A 156 -16.49 12.46 -15.17
N SER A 157 -17.66 13.03 -15.47
CA SER A 157 -18.80 12.29 -16.04
C SER A 157 -19.21 11.06 -15.21
N GLY A 158 -19.18 11.17 -13.88
CA GLY A 158 -19.52 10.05 -12.97
C GLY A 158 -18.45 8.97 -12.83
N ASN A 159 -17.33 9.08 -13.55
CA ASN A 159 -16.19 8.17 -13.45
C ASN A 159 -15.08 8.77 -12.58
N ASN A 160 -14.39 7.90 -11.85
CA ASN A 160 -13.19 8.22 -11.08
C ASN A 160 -11.96 7.92 -11.95
N PHE A 161 -11.23 8.96 -12.30
CA PHE A 161 -9.98 8.87 -13.05
C PHE A 161 -8.81 8.73 -12.08
N TYR A 162 -7.99 7.72 -12.30
CA TYR A 162 -6.74 7.50 -11.59
C TYR A 162 -5.59 7.55 -12.59
N CYS A 163 -4.70 8.52 -12.40
CA CYS A 163 -3.61 8.80 -13.31
C CYS A 163 -2.29 8.26 -12.78
N PHE A 164 -1.49 7.77 -13.72
CA PHE A 164 -0.18 7.22 -13.48
C PHE A 164 0.83 7.92 -14.35
N LYS A 165 1.84 8.51 -13.73
CA LYS A 165 2.92 9.21 -14.40
C LYS A 165 4.05 8.25 -14.73
N VAL A 166 4.52 8.32 -15.97
CA VAL A 166 5.69 7.59 -16.44
C VAL A 166 6.95 8.38 -16.12
N ALA A 167 7.89 7.75 -15.42
CA ALA A 167 9.25 8.23 -15.25
C ALA A 167 10.17 7.50 -16.22
N VAL A 168 11.16 8.23 -16.75
CA VAL A 168 12.19 7.69 -17.65
C VAL A 168 13.55 7.82 -16.98
N ASN A 169 14.27 6.71 -16.84
CA ASN A 169 15.63 6.67 -16.34
C ASN A 169 16.45 5.64 -17.13
N LYS A 170 17.09 6.07 -18.21
CA LYS A 170 17.96 5.18 -19.00
C LYS A 170 19.20 4.70 -18.22
N ALA A 171 19.67 5.47 -17.24
CA ALA A 171 20.85 5.07 -16.47
C ALA A 171 20.56 3.79 -15.64
N GLN A 172 19.31 3.57 -15.21
CA GLN A 172 18.96 2.39 -14.40
C GLN A 172 19.11 1.07 -15.16
N CYS A 173 18.93 1.09 -16.49
CA CYS A 173 18.99 -0.10 -17.32
C CYS A 173 20.36 -0.40 -17.93
N GLY A 174 21.33 0.51 -17.78
CA GLY A 174 22.71 0.30 -18.23
C GLY A 174 22.79 -0.20 -19.67
N SER A 175 23.46 -1.34 -19.87
CA SER A 175 23.60 -2.00 -21.18
C SER A 175 22.58 -3.11 -21.42
N ALA A 176 21.49 -3.18 -20.65
CA ALA A 176 20.47 -4.21 -20.83
C ALA A 176 19.80 -4.08 -22.22
N ARG A 177 19.48 -5.23 -22.85
CA ARG A 177 18.79 -5.31 -24.15
C ARG A 177 17.56 -4.41 -24.23
N CYS A 178 16.85 -4.26 -23.11
CA CYS A 178 15.58 -3.54 -23.02
C CYS A 178 15.69 -2.06 -22.66
N CYS A 179 16.91 -1.51 -22.61
CA CYS A 179 17.12 -0.12 -22.21
C CYS A 179 16.66 0.90 -23.28
N ASN A 180 16.51 0.45 -24.53
CA ASN A 180 15.98 1.25 -25.65
C ASN A 180 14.60 0.77 -26.13
N MET A 181 13.88 0.00 -25.31
CA MET A 181 12.52 -0.43 -25.69
C MET A 181 11.58 0.77 -25.85
N GLU A 182 10.60 0.65 -26.74
CA GLU A 182 9.47 1.58 -26.77
C GLU A 182 8.50 1.21 -25.63
N LEU A 183 7.71 2.19 -25.16
CA LEU A 183 6.63 1.93 -24.22
C LEU A 183 5.32 1.96 -25.01
N ASP A 184 4.85 0.78 -25.42
CA ASP A 184 3.65 0.67 -26.25
C ASP A 184 2.43 0.15 -25.47
N LYS A 185 2.66 -0.63 -24.42
CA LYS A 185 1.57 -1.17 -23.60
C LYS A 185 1.95 -1.22 -22.13
N ILE A 186 0.96 -0.95 -21.28
CA ILE A 186 0.99 -1.31 -19.86
C ILE A 186 -0.15 -2.28 -19.59
N GLU A 187 0.15 -3.38 -18.92
CA GLU A 187 -0.87 -4.30 -18.40
C GLU A 187 -0.99 -4.11 -16.89
N TRP A 188 -2.21 -4.17 -16.38
CA TRP A 188 -2.55 -3.94 -14.97
C TRP A 188 -3.28 -5.15 -14.41
N MET A 189 -2.78 -5.67 -13.29
CA MET A 189 -3.39 -6.82 -12.66
C MET A 189 -4.57 -6.40 -11.77
N SER A 190 -5.74 -6.95 -12.07
CA SER A 190 -7.02 -6.64 -11.44
C SER A 190 -7.63 -7.90 -10.82
N ASP A 191 -8.49 -7.70 -9.84
CA ASP A 191 -9.36 -8.78 -9.35
C ASP A 191 -10.41 -9.13 -10.44
N GLU A 192 -10.42 -10.38 -10.92
CA GLU A 192 -11.34 -10.80 -11.99
C GLU A 192 -12.79 -10.78 -11.53
N ASP A 193 -13.06 -11.36 -10.36
CA ASP A 193 -14.41 -11.62 -9.87
C ASP A 193 -15.14 -10.31 -9.56
N ASN A 194 -14.37 -9.28 -9.22
CA ASN A 194 -14.93 -8.01 -8.74
C ASN A 194 -14.92 -6.91 -9.81
N CYS A 195 -13.96 -6.90 -10.73
CA CYS A 195 -13.61 -5.67 -11.47
C CYS A 195 -13.65 -5.78 -12.98
N LEU A 196 -13.94 -6.96 -13.55
CA LEU A 196 -14.17 -7.06 -14.98
C LEU A 196 -15.32 -6.12 -15.39
N SER A 197 -15.08 -5.23 -16.36
CA SER A 197 -16.01 -4.16 -16.77
C SER A 197 -16.14 -2.94 -15.84
N ALA A 198 -15.37 -2.86 -14.76
CA ALA A 198 -15.34 -1.68 -13.88
C ALA A 198 -14.68 -0.47 -14.54
N VAL A 199 -13.81 -0.72 -15.52
CA VAL A 199 -13.17 0.33 -16.32
C VAL A 199 -14.10 0.74 -17.44
N ASP A 200 -14.38 2.04 -17.55
CA ASP A 200 -15.13 2.63 -18.63
C ASP A 200 -14.24 2.94 -19.85
N GLY A 201 -12.98 3.29 -19.59
CA GLY A 201 -11.98 3.56 -20.60
C GLY A 201 -10.70 4.12 -19.99
N TRP A 202 -9.81 4.60 -20.84
CA TRP A 202 -8.54 5.20 -20.40
C TRP A 202 -8.05 6.25 -21.39
N THR A 203 -7.09 7.07 -20.95
CA THR A 203 -6.51 8.16 -21.74
C THR A 203 -5.00 8.24 -21.53
N VAL A 204 -4.29 8.86 -22.48
CA VAL A 204 -2.88 9.24 -22.36
C VAL A 204 -2.77 10.76 -22.51
N SER A 205 -1.97 11.43 -21.67
CA SER A 205 -1.92 12.90 -21.63
C SER A 205 -1.38 13.54 -22.91
N THR A 206 -0.64 12.79 -23.74
CA THR A 206 -0.22 13.23 -25.08
C THR A 206 -1.36 13.23 -26.09
N GLN A 207 -2.48 12.58 -25.78
CA GLN A 207 -3.68 12.47 -26.62
C GLN A 207 -4.95 12.61 -25.74
N PRO A 208 -5.16 13.75 -25.05
CA PRO A 208 -6.16 13.87 -23.99
C PRO A 208 -7.61 13.73 -24.48
N ASN A 209 -7.85 13.97 -25.77
CA ASN A 209 -9.16 13.81 -26.41
C ASN A 209 -9.40 12.39 -26.94
N ASN A 210 -8.39 11.52 -26.89
CA ASN A 210 -8.49 10.14 -27.34
C ASN A 210 -8.88 9.24 -26.16
N TYR A 211 -10.20 9.13 -25.92
CA TYR A 211 -10.75 8.21 -24.93
C TYR A 211 -10.81 6.80 -25.51
N ARG A 212 -10.03 5.88 -24.93
CA ARG A 212 -9.83 4.54 -25.47
C ARG A 212 -10.63 3.52 -24.67
N ALA A 213 -11.27 2.60 -25.39
CA ALA A 213 -11.98 1.48 -24.78
C ALA A 213 -11.00 0.58 -24.01
N PRO A 214 -11.43 -0.01 -22.89
CA PRO A 214 -10.58 -0.92 -22.13
C PRO A 214 -10.42 -2.25 -22.87
N VAL A 215 -9.19 -2.74 -22.94
CA VAL A 215 -8.89 -4.07 -23.46
C VAL A 215 -8.60 -4.99 -22.28
N TRP A 216 -9.24 -6.16 -22.26
CA TRP A 216 -9.13 -7.10 -21.15
C TRP A 216 -8.66 -8.47 -21.63
N THR A 217 -7.87 -9.14 -20.79
CA THR A 217 -7.69 -10.59 -20.86
C THR A 217 -7.88 -11.21 -19.50
N ARG A 218 -8.30 -12.47 -19.49
CA ARG A 218 -8.31 -13.31 -18.29
C ARG A 218 -7.01 -14.08 -18.23
N ALA A 219 -6.51 -14.31 -17.01
CA ALA A 219 -5.36 -15.16 -16.79
C ALA A 219 -5.59 -16.07 -15.60
N THR A 220 -4.96 -17.24 -15.69
CA THR A 220 -4.99 -18.27 -14.66
C THR A 220 -3.67 -18.23 -13.91
N ASP A 221 -3.70 -17.83 -12.64
CA ASP A 221 -2.54 -17.83 -11.76
C ASP A 221 -2.50 -19.09 -10.90
N THR A 222 -1.40 -19.82 -10.98
CA THR A 222 -1.15 -21.06 -10.22
C THR A 222 -0.04 -20.90 -9.17
N VAL A 223 0.49 -19.68 -9.02
CA VAL A 223 1.59 -19.34 -8.10
C VAL A 223 1.07 -18.64 -6.85
N MET A 224 -0.03 -17.88 -6.95
CA MET A 224 -0.63 -17.12 -5.84
C MET A 224 -1.00 -17.97 -4.65
N TYR A 225 -1.58 -19.14 -4.90
CA TYR A 225 -2.02 -20.03 -3.85
C TYR A 225 -1.46 -21.41 -4.11
N LYS A 226 -0.74 -21.94 -3.12
CA LYS A 226 -0.23 -23.30 -3.18
C LYS A 226 -1.41 -24.27 -3.34
N ASN A 227 -1.39 -25.06 -4.41
CA ASN A 227 -2.44 -26.04 -4.75
C ASN A 227 -3.81 -25.44 -5.06
N ALA A 228 -3.90 -24.15 -5.40
CA ALA A 228 -5.14 -23.54 -5.86
C ALA A 228 -4.87 -22.65 -7.07
N THR A 229 -5.92 -22.51 -7.88
CA THR A 229 -5.89 -21.71 -9.09
C THR A 229 -6.70 -20.46 -8.86
N GLN A 230 -6.13 -19.29 -9.14
CA GLN A 230 -6.82 -18.02 -9.08
C GLN A 230 -7.06 -17.47 -10.49
N LEU A 231 -8.30 -17.05 -10.75
CA LEU A 231 -8.66 -16.30 -11.94
C LEU A 231 -8.45 -14.80 -11.69
N VAL A 232 -7.78 -14.13 -12.63
CA VAL A 232 -7.41 -12.71 -12.50
C VAL A 232 -7.65 -11.94 -13.81
N GLY A 233 -8.08 -10.70 -13.66
CA GLY A 233 -8.31 -9.78 -14.77
C GLY A 233 -7.03 -9.04 -15.13
N VAL A 234 -6.76 -8.87 -16.42
CA VAL A 234 -5.64 -8.06 -16.90
C VAL A 234 -6.17 -6.97 -17.81
N LEU A 235 -6.18 -5.73 -17.31
CA LEU A 235 -6.49 -4.55 -18.11
C LEU A 235 -5.26 -4.17 -18.94
N LYS A 236 -5.45 -3.80 -20.20
CA LYS A 236 -4.39 -3.36 -21.09
C LYS A 236 -4.63 -1.93 -21.54
N THR A 237 -3.61 -1.09 -21.38
CA THR A 237 -3.52 0.25 -21.98
C THR A 237 -2.45 0.19 -23.07
N ASN A 238 -2.86 -0.13 -24.30
CA ASN A 238 -2.02 -0.42 -25.46
C ASN A 238 -1.95 0.73 -26.49
N ASN A 239 -1.08 0.61 -27.49
CA ASN A 239 -0.86 1.63 -28.51
C ASN A 239 -0.49 3.00 -27.88
N LEU A 240 0.27 2.98 -26.78
CA LEU A 240 0.69 4.19 -26.08
C LEU A 240 1.56 5.06 -26.99
N ASN A 241 2.30 4.43 -27.91
CA ASN A 241 3.20 5.10 -28.85
C ASN A 241 4.20 6.04 -28.15
N LEU A 242 4.76 5.56 -27.03
CA LEU A 242 5.74 6.30 -26.25
C LEU A 242 7.12 5.66 -26.38
N ASP A 243 8.14 6.47 -26.15
CA ASP A 243 9.53 6.04 -26.06
C ASP A 243 10.26 6.90 -25.02
N ALA A 244 11.54 6.64 -24.78
CA ALA A 244 12.31 7.33 -23.76
C ALA A 244 12.48 8.85 -24.02
N SER A 245 12.27 9.32 -25.25
CA SER A 245 12.34 10.74 -25.60
C SER A 245 11.06 11.50 -25.27
N ASN A 246 9.91 10.83 -25.23
CA ASN A 246 8.60 11.48 -25.06
C ASN A 246 7.75 10.95 -23.89
N ALA A 247 8.13 9.83 -23.25
CA ALA A 247 7.38 9.23 -22.16
C ALA A 247 7.54 9.98 -20.83
N GLY A 248 8.64 10.72 -20.66
CA GLY A 248 8.99 11.41 -19.42
C GLY A 248 7.89 12.35 -18.95
N GLY A 249 7.19 11.98 -17.89
CA GLY A 249 6.13 12.76 -17.28
C GLY A 249 4.74 12.60 -17.91
N VAL A 250 4.59 11.74 -18.92
CA VAL A 250 3.28 11.42 -19.50
C VAL A 250 2.39 10.73 -18.47
N GLU A 251 1.11 11.11 -18.43
CA GLU A 251 0.11 10.46 -17.58
C GLU A 251 -0.75 9.49 -18.39
N ILE A 252 -0.92 8.27 -17.88
CA ILE A 252 -1.93 7.32 -18.32
C ILE A 252 -3.03 7.32 -17.26
N CYS A 253 -4.26 7.67 -17.63
CA CYS A 253 -5.38 7.74 -16.69
C CYS A 253 -6.42 6.67 -17.00
N ILE A 254 -6.72 5.83 -16.01
CA ILE A 254 -7.77 4.79 -16.06
C ILE A 254 -9.06 5.37 -15.48
N ALA A 255 -10.16 5.26 -16.20
CA ALA A 255 -11.47 5.71 -15.77
C ALA A 255 -12.27 4.54 -15.17
N LEU A 256 -12.39 4.51 -13.84
CA LEU A 256 -13.22 3.55 -13.12
C LEU A 256 -14.64 4.09 -12.99
N LYS A 257 -15.64 3.28 -13.28
CA LYS A 257 -17.05 3.65 -13.13
C LYS A 257 -17.35 3.90 -11.66
N GLY A 258 -17.86 5.09 -11.32
CA GLY A 258 -18.17 5.46 -9.93
C GLY A 258 -19.22 4.54 -9.28
N THR A 259 -20.08 3.92 -10.07
CA THR A 259 -21.12 2.97 -9.65
C THR A 259 -20.65 1.51 -9.59
N SER A 260 -19.43 1.22 -10.04
CA SER A 260 -18.91 -0.16 -10.00
C SER A 260 -18.46 -0.55 -8.60
N LYS A 261 -18.41 -1.86 -8.34
CA LYS A 261 -17.80 -2.44 -7.14
C LYS A 261 -16.29 -2.14 -7.04
N CYS A 262 -15.66 -1.79 -8.16
CA CYS A 262 -14.26 -1.42 -8.23
C CYS A 262 -14.06 0.05 -8.64
N SER A 263 -14.73 0.96 -7.94
CA SER A 263 -14.68 2.40 -8.21
C SER A 263 -13.42 3.10 -7.66
N THR A 264 -12.58 2.35 -6.94
CA THR A 264 -11.29 2.79 -6.39
C THR A 264 -10.15 1.89 -6.83
N MET A 265 -8.91 2.40 -6.82
CA MET A 265 -7.74 1.57 -7.12
C MET A 265 -7.53 0.46 -6.10
N GLU A 266 -7.86 0.67 -4.83
CA GLU A 266 -7.80 -0.37 -3.79
C GLU A 266 -8.71 -1.55 -4.14
N SER A 267 -9.94 -1.26 -4.58
CA SER A 267 -10.88 -2.30 -5.02
C SER A 267 -10.53 -2.89 -6.38
N PHE A 268 -9.94 -2.10 -7.30
CA PHE A 268 -9.62 -2.53 -8.66
C PHE A 268 -8.39 -3.44 -8.72
N CYS A 269 -7.30 -3.01 -8.08
CA CYS A 269 -6.04 -3.71 -8.13
C CYS A 269 -6.12 -4.99 -7.31
N TYR A 270 -5.55 -6.08 -7.83
CA TYR A 270 -5.59 -7.35 -7.12
C TYR A 270 -4.94 -7.24 -5.74
N GLY A 271 -5.72 -7.50 -4.69
CA GLY A 271 -5.32 -7.35 -3.30
C GLY A 271 -5.01 -5.91 -2.89
N GLY A 272 -5.49 -4.89 -3.60
CA GLY A 272 -5.22 -3.48 -3.31
C GLY A 272 -3.82 -3.00 -3.69
N ILE A 273 -3.04 -3.81 -4.43
CA ILE A 273 -1.70 -3.45 -4.91
C ILE A 273 -1.72 -3.39 -6.43
N CYS A 274 -1.46 -2.21 -6.98
CA CYS A 274 -1.46 -1.99 -8.42
C CYS A 274 -0.18 -2.48 -9.08
N LYS A 275 -0.14 -3.79 -9.30
CA LYS A 275 0.84 -4.47 -10.15
C LYS A 275 0.65 -4.05 -11.59
N TYR A 276 1.73 -3.68 -12.24
CA TYR A 276 1.74 -3.40 -13.66
C TYR A 276 2.91 -4.08 -14.35
N ALA A 277 2.79 -4.26 -15.65
CA ALA A 277 3.91 -4.63 -16.50
C ALA A 277 3.97 -3.72 -17.72
N VAL A 278 5.14 -3.16 -18.00
CA VAL A 278 5.40 -2.38 -19.21
C VAL A 278 5.85 -3.30 -20.33
N PHE A 279 5.48 -2.97 -21.57
CA PHE A 279 5.73 -3.77 -22.76
C PHE A 279 6.19 -2.92 -23.92
N ASP A 280 7.15 -3.48 -24.65
CA ASP A 280 7.58 -2.99 -25.95
C ASP A 280 6.50 -3.22 -27.02
N ARG A 281 6.67 -2.52 -28.15
CA ARG A 281 5.80 -2.65 -29.33
C ARG A 281 5.98 -4.00 -30.03
N THR A 282 7.17 -4.61 -29.95
CA THR A 282 7.53 -5.80 -30.73
C THR A 282 6.85 -7.07 -30.22
N SER A 283 6.04 -7.72 -31.07
CA SER A 283 5.47 -9.04 -30.77
C SER A 283 6.52 -10.16 -30.91
N GLY A 284 6.67 -11.00 -29.88
CA GLY A 284 7.36 -12.30 -29.97
C GLY A 284 8.80 -12.37 -29.44
N ASN A 285 9.44 -11.23 -29.20
CA ASN A 285 10.79 -11.11 -28.60
C ASN A 285 10.89 -9.86 -27.68
N GLY A 286 9.73 -9.36 -27.27
CA GLY A 286 9.52 -8.02 -26.73
C GLY A 286 10.04 -7.86 -25.31
N CYS A 287 10.59 -6.68 -25.06
CA CYS A 287 10.99 -6.28 -23.72
C CYS A 287 9.76 -6.03 -22.85
N CYS A 288 9.80 -6.55 -21.63
CA CYS A 288 8.80 -6.25 -20.63
C CYS A 288 9.39 -6.32 -19.22
N ALA A 289 8.77 -5.58 -18.32
CA ALA A 289 9.15 -5.56 -16.92
C ALA A 289 7.93 -5.39 -16.04
N LYS A 290 7.89 -6.17 -14.95
CA LYS A 290 6.85 -6.08 -13.93
C LYS A 290 7.30 -5.21 -12.78
N ASP A 291 6.43 -4.33 -12.32
CA ASP A 291 6.65 -3.53 -11.13
C ASP A 291 5.30 -3.27 -10.43
N TYR A 292 5.33 -2.40 -9.44
CA TYR A 292 4.20 -1.95 -8.67
C TYR A 292 4.13 -0.43 -8.74
N ALA A 293 2.96 0.13 -8.99
CA ALA A 293 2.82 1.57 -8.99
C ALA A 293 2.81 2.09 -7.53
N PRO A 294 3.81 2.86 -7.06
CA PRO A 294 3.79 3.48 -5.74
C PRO A 294 2.70 4.57 -5.66
N GLY A 295 2.15 4.79 -4.46
CA GLY A 295 1.20 5.88 -4.19
C GLY A 295 0.60 5.81 -2.78
N ASN A 296 0.73 6.90 -2.01
CA ASN A 296 0.23 6.98 -0.63
C ASN A 296 -1.29 7.26 -0.54
N SER A 297 -1.95 7.45 -1.69
CA SER A 297 -3.34 7.93 -1.79
C SER A 297 -4.31 6.89 -2.35
N PHE A 298 -3.89 5.62 -2.49
CA PHE A 298 -4.72 4.57 -3.07
C PHE A 298 -5.97 4.22 -2.24
N GLY A 299 -6.13 4.78 -1.04
CA GLY A 299 -6.89 4.11 0.01
C GLY A 299 -5.94 3.14 0.73
N SER A 300 -6.04 3.06 2.05
CA SER A 300 -5.15 2.23 2.86
C SER A 300 -5.28 0.77 2.47
N TYR A 301 -4.19 0.17 1.95
CA TYR A 301 -4.02 -1.28 1.87
C TYR A 301 -4.26 -1.89 3.25
N ASN A 302 -5.47 -2.41 3.48
CA ASN A 302 -5.87 -3.08 4.71
C ASN A 302 -6.07 -4.55 4.39
N ARG A 303 -4.98 -5.32 4.44
CA ARG A 303 -5.05 -6.78 4.47
C ARG A 303 -5.52 -7.15 5.87
N ARG A 304 -6.84 -7.15 6.07
CA ARG A 304 -7.43 -7.99 7.12
C ARG A 304 -7.00 -9.44 6.92
#